data_AF-A0A1G7KYQ9-F1
#
_entry.id   AF-A0A1G7KYQ9-F1
#
_cell.length_a   1.000
_cell.length_b   1.000
_cell.length_c   1.000
_cell.angle_alpha   90.00
_cell.angle_beta   90.00
_cell.angle_gamma   90.00
#
_symmetry.space_group_name_H-M   'P 1'
#
loop_
_entity.id
_entity.type
_entity.pdbx_description
1 polymer ?
#
loop_
_entity_poly.entity_id
_entity_poly.type
_entity_poly.pdbx_seq_one_letter_code
_entity_poly.pdbx_strand_id
1 'polypeptide(L)'
;MTGRVTESVERAEDVLALARLAAEPDAVGAMLDWLADRTRGTAALLDGEGRTLATPARRPAPDPPVLAGAAASVAEMRRDGTSSAVVEGESGAVDVVRLGAGAGPYLVVTHRAQRRGGVQLTDAARILGLSWRAAEADRTRRRVAAAEARNREAVLHLLMIGSLAAARRIAATLGPRLPDAARVLVVECPAGRRLEVAGQVDSFARGRAWIVPCPVRPGHLIALVPPDPPGRARPQLELLVAGHVPEARVGASREVPLHDTAAGYEQAFHALAVARGVPGRYARFDRHTDLAPFLGDRGFAWAAGFLAPCLTHVPARRADPGAEELLATLNSWLTFDTGASRHLKIHRNTLSARLRVLDDLLGLDLTRVADQSAAWLALRLHVARPHPAAPPDVDEPGALGDLLATEAAVVWARSLVRPVREAGLPAATETVRAWLRADTRLSTTASALGISAPAARKRLTRVEHALGRSLLHSPSVRHELWLALRALGEL
;
A
#
# COMPACT_ATOMS: atom_id res chain seq x y z
N MET A 1 30.71 1.19 60.03
CA MET A 1 31.11 0.40 58.84
C MET A 1 29.93 -0.30 58.17
N THR A 2 28.98 -0.83 58.95
CA THR A 2 27.74 -1.48 58.50
C THR A 2 26.82 -0.60 57.64
N GLY A 3 26.62 0.69 57.98
CA GLY A 3 25.72 1.58 57.23
C GLY A 3 26.14 1.91 55.78
N ARG A 4 27.45 1.98 55.49
CA ARG A 4 27.96 2.20 54.11
C ARG A 4 27.82 0.97 53.22
N VAL A 5 27.87 -0.23 53.81
CA VAL A 5 27.74 -1.50 53.08
C VAL A 5 26.29 -1.72 52.66
N THR A 6 25.33 -1.44 53.54
CA THR A 6 23.89 -1.50 53.22
C THR A 6 23.49 -0.52 52.12
N GLU A 7 24.00 0.72 52.16
CA GLU A 7 23.71 1.74 51.15
C GLU A 7 24.29 1.37 49.76
N SER A 8 25.44 0.70 49.74
CA SER A 8 26.04 0.19 48.48
C SER A 8 25.27 -0.99 47.89
N VAL A 9 24.69 -1.86 48.72
CA VAL A 9 23.88 -3.01 48.27
C VAL A 9 22.55 -2.54 47.70
N GLU A 10 21.84 -1.65 48.40
CA GLU A 10 20.57 -1.07 47.89
C GLU A 10 20.77 -0.35 46.56
N ARG A 11 21.87 0.42 46.41
CA ARG A 11 22.19 1.09 45.15
C ARG A 11 22.40 0.10 44.00
N ALA A 12 23.07 -1.02 44.24
CA ALA A 12 23.27 -2.05 43.22
C ALA A 12 21.95 -2.71 42.81
N GLU A 13 21.06 -2.99 43.78
CA GLU A 13 19.73 -3.52 43.52
C GLU A 13 18.87 -2.56 42.71
N ASP A 14 18.91 -1.26 43.03
CA ASP A 14 18.16 -0.23 42.31
C ASP A 14 18.62 -0.10 40.83
N VAL A 15 19.93 -0.13 40.59
CA VAL A 15 20.49 -0.13 39.22
C VAL A 15 20.07 -1.38 38.45
N LEU A 16 20.10 -2.56 39.09
CA LEU A 16 19.66 -3.81 38.47
C LEU A 16 18.15 -3.80 38.17
N ALA A 17 17.32 -3.23 39.05
CA ALA A 17 15.89 -3.09 38.82
C ALA A 17 15.61 -2.19 37.60
N LEU A 18 16.25 -1.02 37.54
CA LEU A 18 16.12 -0.11 36.41
C LEU A 18 16.64 -0.71 35.09
N ALA A 19 17.72 -1.48 35.14
CA ALA A 19 18.23 -2.19 33.97
C ALA A 19 17.25 -3.26 33.44
N ARG A 20 16.52 -3.95 34.33
CA ARG A 20 15.45 -4.89 33.93
C ARG A 20 14.28 -4.15 33.29
N LEU A 21 13.84 -3.03 33.88
CA LEU A 21 12.77 -2.20 33.34
C LEU A 21 13.13 -1.59 31.98
N ALA A 22 14.40 -1.31 31.72
CA ALA A 22 14.87 -0.80 30.44
C ALA A 22 14.63 -1.77 29.26
N ALA A 23 14.42 -3.06 29.53
CA ALA A 23 14.11 -4.07 28.51
C ALA A 23 12.60 -4.24 28.26
N GLU A 24 11.74 -3.64 29.08
CA GLU A 24 10.29 -3.78 28.97
C GLU A 24 9.70 -2.90 27.84
N PRO A 25 8.55 -3.31 27.27
CA PRO A 25 7.72 -2.40 26.47
C PRO A 25 7.35 -1.17 27.31
N ASP A 26 7.54 0.02 26.76
CA ASP A 26 7.36 1.30 27.48
C ASP A 26 8.24 1.45 28.74
N ALA A 27 9.51 1.06 28.61
CA ALA A 27 10.55 1.23 29.63
C ALA A 27 10.52 2.59 30.37
N VAL A 28 10.26 3.69 29.66
CA VAL A 28 10.23 5.03 30.26
C VAL A 28 9.08 5.17 31.26
N GLY A 29 7.86 4.81 30.88
CA GLY A 29 6.70 4.85 31.79
C GLY A 29 6.88 3.93 33.00
N ALA A 30 7.41 2.73 32.78
CA ALA A 30 7.68 1.76 33.84
C ALA A 30 8.78 2.23 34.83
N MET A 31 9.83 2.88 34.33
CA MET A 31 10.88 3.47 35.18
C MET A 31 10.37 4.67 35.97
N LEU A 32 9.46 5.47 35.40
CA LEU A 32 8.80 6.57 36.11
C LEU A 32 7.85 6.04 37.20
N ASP A 33 7.11 4.94 36.94
CA ASP A 33 6.31 4.25 37.95
C ASP A 33 7.21 3.75 39.09
N TRP A 34 8.34 3.11 38.76
CA TRP A 34 9.30 2.63 39.75
C TRP A 34 9.89 3.78 40.58
N LEU A 35 10.23 4.91 39.95
CA LEU A 35 10.73 6.10 40.64
C LEU A 35 9.69 6.68 41.60
N ALA A 36 8.45 6.85 41.14
CA ALA A 36 7.35 7.33 41.96
C ALA A 36 7.13 6.43 43.20
N ASP A 37 7.22 5.11 43.02
CA ASP A 37 7.08 4.13 44.11
C ASP A 37 8.25 4.17 45.08
N ARG A 38 9.48 4.23 44.55
CA ARG A 38 10.71 4.27 45.36
C ARG A 38 10.81 5.55 46.18
N THR A 39 10.29 6.68 45.71
CA THR A 39 10.26 7.97 46.43
C THR A 39 8.97 8.24 47.19
N ARG A 40 7.96 7.36 47.04
CA ARG A 40 6.58 7.57 47.53
C ARG A 40 5.98 8.89 47.06
N GLY A 41 6.37 9.35 45.88
CA GLY A 41 5.95 10.61 45.29
C GLY A 41 5.44 10.42 43.86
N THR A 42 5.77 11.36 43.00
CA THR A 42 5.41 11.38 41.59
C THR A 42 6.66 11.66 40.75
N ALA A 43 6.64 11.21 39.49
CA ALA A 43 7.74 11.44 38.56
C ALA A 43 7.21 11.84 37.19
N ALA A 44 7.94 12.68 36.46
CA ALA A 44 7.64 13.04 35.08
C ALA A 44 8.90 13.42 34.31
N LEU A 45 8.82 13.39 32.97
CA LEU A 45 9.82 13.98 32.09
C LEU A 45 9.28 15.27 31.48
N LEU A 46 10.10 16.33 31.50
CA LEU A 46 9.85 17.60 30.83
C LEU A 46 10.85 17.81 29.69
N ASP A 47 10.45 18.51 28.64
CA ASP A 47 11.38 19.05 27.63
C ASP A 47 12.06 20.33 28.13
N GLY A 48 12.95 20.91 27.32
CA GLY A 48 13.63 22.14 27.67
C GLY A 48 12.71 23.36 27.77
N GLU A 49 11.50 23.29 27.20
CA GLU A 49 10.47 24.32 27.25
C GLU A 49 9.50 24.10 28.44
N GLY A 50 9.73 23.07 29.25
CA GLY A 50 8.89 22.73 30.40
C GLY A 50 7.62 21.96 30.07
N ARG A 51 7.45 21.46 28.83
CA ARG A 51 6.30 20.64 28.43
C ARG A 51 6.52 19.19 28.84
N THR A 52 5.47 18.54 29.34
CA THR A 52 5.54 17.13 29.75
C THR A 52 5.72 16.19 28.55
N LEU A 53 6.82 15.44 28.56
CA LEU A 53 7.19 14.44 27.56
C LEU A 53 6.73 13.02 27.90
N ALA A 54 6.73 12.68 29.19
CA ALA A 54 6.29 11.38 29.69
C ALA A 54 5.83 11.46 31.15
N THR A 55 4.88 10.61 31.50
CA THR A 55 4.38 10.41 32.86
C THR A 55 4.44 8.93 33.21
N PRO A 56 4.25 8.56 34.49
CA PRO A 56 4.18 7.16 34.89
C PRO A 56 3.01 6.46 34.18
N ALA A 57 3.16 5.17 33.86
CA ALA A 57 2.15 4.44 33.09
C ALA A 57 0.98 3.96 33.95
N ARG A 58 1.22 3.71 35.24
CA ARG A 58 0.24 3.14 36.18
C ARG A 58 0.02 4.01 37.42
N ARG A 59 0.86 5.02 37.63
CA ARG A 59 0.81 5.94 38.76
C ARG A 59 0.35 7.34 38.35
N PRO A 60 -0.20 8.13 39.28
CA PRO A 60 -0.59 9.51 39.00
C PRO A 60 0.63 10.36 38.60
N ALA A 61 0.43 11.22 37.59
CA ALA A 61 1.39 12.25 37.22
C ALA A 61 1.51 13.30 38.34
N PRO A 62 2.60 14.08 38.39
CA PRO A 62 2.69 15.22 39.30
C PRO A 62 1.57 16.24 39.03
N ASP A 63 1.08 16.88 40.10
CA ASP A 63 0.02 17.88 39.99
C ASP A 63 0.45 19.08 39.12
N PRO A 64 -0.48 19.75 38.42
CA PRO A 64 -0.15 20.86 37.52
C PRO A 64 0.71 21.98 38.14
N PRO A 65 0.50 22.42 39.41
CA PRO A 65 1.35 23.41 40.05
C PRO A 65 2.81 22.95 40.22
N VAL A 66 3.02 21.66 40.49
CA VAL A 66 4.36 21.07 40.61
C VAL A 66 5.06 21.07 39.26
N LEU A 67 4.35 20.71 38.19
CA LEU A 67 4.91 20.74 36.83
C LEU A 67 5.24 22.17 36.40
N ALA A 68 4.44 23.16 36.77
CA ALA A 68 4.71 24.58 36.49
C ALA A 68 5.96 25.08 37.23
N GLY A 69 6.11 24.75 38.51
CA GLY A 69 7.31 25.07 39.29
C GLY A 69 8.57 24.40 38.75
N ALA A 70 8.46 23.12 38.36
CA ALA A 70 9.55 22.40 37.72
C ALA A 70 9.91 23.00 36.35
N ALA A 71 8.93 23.42 35.55
CA ALA A 71 9.15 24.08 34.26
C ALA A 71 9.91 25.42 34.41
N ALA A 72 9.56 26.20 35.43
CA ALA A 72 10.30 27.43 35.76
C ALA A 72 11.76 27.13 36.13
N SER A 73 11.98 26.08 36.93
CA SER A 73 13.33 25.62 37.29
C SER A 73 14.10 25.10 36.08
N VAL A 74 13.47 24.37 35.16
CA VAL A 74 14.09 23.95 33.89
C VAL A 74 14.56 25.16 33.09
N ALA A 75 13.74 26.22 32.99
CA ALA A 75 14.11 27.44 32.27
C ALA A 75 15.32 28.16 32.90
N GLU A 76 15.40 28.18 34.23
CA GLU A 76 16.55 28.71 34.99
C GLU A 76 17.81 27.85 34.79
N MET A 77 17.69 26.53 34.96
CA MET A 77 18.79 25.59 34.73
C MET A 77 19.36 25.64 33.31
N ARG A 78 18.51 25.95 32.30
CA ARG A 78 18.96 26.17 30.92
C ARG A 78 19.74 27.46 30.76
N ARG A 79 19.34 28.54 31.45
CA ARG A 79 20.07 29.82 31.44
C ARG A 79 21.43 29.68 32.10
N ASP A 80 21.50 28.95 33.21
CA ASP A 80 22.70 28.87 34.04
C ASP A 80 23.61 27.67 33.70
N GLY A 81 23.14 26.77 32.83
CA GLY A 81 23.89 25.57 32.41
C GLY A 81 23.92 24.43 33.44
N THR A 82 23.20 24.53 34.56
CA THR A 82 23.20 23.55 35.66
C THR A 82 22.47 22.25 35.29
N SER A 83 22.93 21.11 35.83
CA SER A 83 22.43 19.76 35.51
C SER A 83 21.40 19.19 36.48
N SER A 84 21.31 19.76 37.68
CA SER A 84 20.31 19.40 38.68
C SER A 84 19.92 20.61 39.50
N ALA A 85 18.66 20.72 39.87
CA ALA A 85 18.15 21.71 40.81
C ALA A 85 17.16 21.03 41.78
N VAL A 86 16.95 21.69 42.92
CA VAL A 86 15.97 21.28 43.91
C VAL A 86 15.06 22.47 44.10
N VAL A 87 13.77 22.25 43.90
CA VAL A 87 12.75 23.27 44.14
C VAL A 87 12.00 22.85 45.40
N GLU A 88 12.01 23.69 46.42
CA GLU A 88 11.13 23.51 47.57
C GLU A 88 9.76 24.11 47.26
N GLY A 89 8.71 23.31 47.41
CA GLY A 89 7.33 23.76 47.27
C GLY A 89 6.50 23.42 48.52
N GLU A 90 5.28 23.94 48.57
CA GLU A 90 4.35 23.71 49.69
C GLU A 90 4.07 22.21 49.95
N SER A 91 4.16 21.39 48.91
CA SER A 91 3.91 19.94 48.93
C SER A 91 5.15 19.07 49.21
N GLY A 92 6.33 19.68 49.38
CA GLY A 92 7.61 18.99 49.56
C GLY A 92 8.70 19.40 48.56
N ALA A 93 9.85 18.72 48.62
CA ALA A 93 10.97 18.97 47.71
C ALA A 93 10.78 18.27 46.35
N VAL A 94 11.13 18.99 45.29
CA VAL A 94 11.08 18.54 43.89
C VAL A 94 12.50 18.52 43.33
N ASP A 95 13.00 17.33 43.01
CA ASP A 95 14.28 17.16 42.34
C ASP A 95 14.09 17.25 40.82
N VAL A 96 14.81 18.17 40.18
CA VAL A 96 14.84 18.36 38.72
C VAL A 96 16.24 18.00 38.22
N VAL A 97 16.36 16.94 37.43
CA VAL A 97 17.64 16.40 36.96
C VAL A 97 17.65 16.28 35.44
N ARG A 98 18.63 16.89 34.78
CA ARG A 98 18.81 16.78 33.34
C ARG A 98 19.26 15.38 32.95
N LEU A 99 18.61 14.82 31.93
CA LEU A 99 18.94 13.52 31.37
C LEU A 99 20.00 13.63 30.27
N GLY A 100 21.22 13.18 30.57
CA GLY A 100 22.33 13.17 29.62
C GLY A 100 23.04 14.52 29.45
N ALA A 101 23.92 14.60 28.45
CA ALA A 101 24.67 15.80 28.12
C ALA A 101 23.99 16.59 26.97
N GLY A 102 23.98 17.92 27.05
CA GLY A 102 23.38 18.81 26.04
C GLY A 102 21.91 19.14 26.28
N ALA A 103 21.15 19.41 25.21
CA ALA A 103 19.73 19.78 25.24
C ALA A 103 18.78 18.57 25.45
N GLY A 104 19.03 17.80 26.51
CA GLY A 104 18.22 16.64 26.90
C GLY A 104 17.01 17.00 27.76
N PRO A 105 16.06 16.06 27.95
CA PRO A 105 14.90 16.26 28.81
C PRO A 105 15.29 16.31 30.29
N TYR A 106 14.36 16.73 31.14
CA TYR A 106 14.54 16.88 32.58
C TYR A 106 13.61 15.93 33.32
N LEU A 107 14.18 15.12 34.22
CA LEU A 107 13.44 14.28 35.14
C LEU A 107 13.02 15.10 36.35
N VAL A 108 11.73 15.11 36.63
CA VAL A 108 11.11 15.72 37.80
C VAL A 108 10.69 14.61 38.74
N VAL A 109 11.13 14.65 39.99
CA VAL A 109 10.74 13.67 41.02
C VAL A 109 10.33 14.43 42.28
N THR A 110 9.12 14.14 42.78
CA THR A 110 8.68 14.65 44.07
C THR A 110 8.94 13.62 45.17
N HIS A 111 9.20 14.11 46.37
CA HIS A 111 9.46 13.30 47.55
C HIS A 111 8.42 13.60 48.64
N ARG A 112 7.79 12.56 49.20
CA ARG A 112 6.88 12.68 50.35
C ARG A 112 7.51 12.23 51.69
N ALA A 113 8.77 11.79 51.69
CA ALA A 113 9.52 11.33 52.87
C ALA A 113 10.98 11.84 52.84
N GLN A 114 11.78 11.53 53.87
CA GLN A 114 13.20 11.93 53.98
C GLN A 114 13.96 11.70 52.66
N ARG A 115 14.59 12.77 52.16
CA ARG A 115 15.32 12.80 50.89
C ARG A 115 16.45 11.77 50.90
N ARG A 116 16.46 10.86 49.92
CA ARG A 116 17.57 9.92 49.71
C ARG A 116 18.69 10.60 48.91
N GLY A 117 19.92 10.11 49.04
CA GLY A 117 21.12 10.75 48.48
C GLY A 117 21.08 10.95 46.95
N GLY A 118 21.55 12.10 46.47
CA GLY A 118 21.48 12.51 45.05
C GLY A 118 22.22 11.62 44.04
N VAL A 119 23.09 10.71 44.51
CA VAL A 119 23.79 9.74 43.65
C VAL A 119 22.84 8.70 43.05
N GLN A 120 21.81 8.27 43.79
CA GLN A 120 20.83 7.28 43.35
C GLN A 120 19.90 7.83 42.24
N LEU A 121 19.44 9.09 42.38
CA LEU A 121 18.69 9.80 41.34
C LEU A 121 19.55 10.05 40.10
N THR A 122 20.85 10.29 40.27
CA THR A 122 21.77 10.47 39.14
C THR A 122 21.93 9.19 38.33
N ASP A 123 22.05 8.03 38.98
CA ASP A 123 22.13 6.73 38.29
C ASP A 123 20.80 6.40 37.59
N ALA A 124 19.66 6.67 38.25
CA ALA A 124 18.35 6.51 37.64
C ALA A 124 18.16 7.43 36.43
N ALA A 125 18.55 8.70 36.54
CA ALA A 125 18.53 9.66 35.44
C ALA A 125 19.40 9.21 34.26
N ARG A 126 20.57 8.60 34.51
CA ARG A 126 21.43 8.07 33.43
C ARG A 126 20.76 6.94 32.65
N ILE A 127 20.22 5.94 33.34
CA ILE A 127 19.55 4.80 32.69
C ILE A 127 18.28 5.29 31.99
N LEU A 128 17.48 6.14 32.64
CA LEU A 128 16.26 6.71 32.07
C LEU A 128 16.57 7.55 30.82
N GLY A 129 17.65 8.33 30.85
CA GLY A 129 18.12 9.12 29.71
C GLY A 129 18.60 8.27 28.52
N LEU A 130 19.11 7.06 28.76
CA LEU A 130 19.42 6.09 27.70
C LEU A 130 18.13 5.48 27.13
N SER A 131 17.22 5.00 27.98
CA SER A 131 15.94 4.41 27.58
C SER A 131 15.08 5.42 26.79
N TRP A 132 15.03 6.68 27.24
CA TRP A 132 14.34 7.75 26.53
C TRP A 132 14.92 7.99 25.13
N ARG A 133 16.25 8.10 25.01
CA ARG A 133 16.91 8.31 23.71
C ARG A 133 16.67 7.13 22.76
N ALA A 134 16.70 5.90 23.27
CA ALA A 134 16.39 4.71 22.48
C ALA A 134 14.93 4.72 22.00
N ALA A 135 13.98 5.02 22.90
CA ALA A 135 12.56 5.12 22.57
C ALA A 135 12.29 6.25 21.56
N GLU A 136 12.89 7.42 21.72
CA GLU A 136 12.70 8.56 20.81
C GLU A 136 13.35 8.31 19.45
N ALA A 137 14.53 7.66 19.42
CA ALA A 137 15.15 7.20 18.18
C ALA A 137 14.27 6.19 17.44
N ASP A 138 13.63 5.25 18.17
CA ASP A 138 12.71 4.30 17.56
C ASP A 138 11.42 4.98 17.04
N ARG A 139 10.84 5.91 17.81
CA ARG A 139 9.69 6.72 17.35
C ARG A 139 10.04 7.51 16.09
N THR A 140 11.21 8.16 16.07
CA THR A 140 11.69 8.92 14.91
C THR A 140 11.90 8.00 13.72
N ARG A 141 12.54 6.85 13.91
CA ARG A 141 12.73 5.82 12.88
C ARG A 141 11.40 5.36 12.29
N ARG A 142 10.40 5.06 13.14
CA ARG A 142 9.05 4.66 12.69
C ARG A 142 8.36 5.78 11.91
N ARG A 143 8.47 7.04 12.34
CA ARG A 143 7.90 8.20 11.62
C ARG A 143 8.53 8.36 10.24
N VAL A 144 9.86 8.22 10.14
CA VAL A 144 10.60 8.26 8.86
C VAL A 144 10.18 7.09 7.97
N ALA A 145 10.15 5.86 8.49
CA ALA A 145 9.74 4.68 7.73
C ALA A 145 8.28 4.79 7.23
N ALA A 146 7.37 5.34 8.04
CA ALA A 146 5.99 5.59 7.64
C ALA A 146 5.89 6.68 6.55
N ALA A 147 6.71 7.74 6.65
CA ALA A 147 6.77 8.77 5.62
C ALA A 147 7.33 8.22 4.30
N GLU A 148 8.40 7.42 4.38
CA GLU A 148 8.98 6.72 3.23
C GLU A 148 7.97 5.79 2.56
N ALA A 149 7.25 4.97 3.34
CA ALA A 149 6.22 4.07 2.83
C ALA A 149 5.11 4.84 2.08
N ARG A 150 4.66 5.99 2.62
CA ARG A 150 3.68 6.86 1.93
C ARG A 150 4.23 7.44 0.64
N ASN A 151 5.51 7.84 0.61
CA ASN A 151 6.15 8.35 -0.60
C ASN A 151 6.31 7.25 -1.66
N ARG A 152 6.70 6.02 -1.26
CA ARG A 152 6.76 4.87 -2.17
C ARG A 152 5.38 4.52 -2.75
N GLU A 153 4.32 4.63 -1.94
CA GLU A 153 2.94 4.48 -2.42
C GLU A 153 2.54 5.57 -3.42
N ALA A 154 2.94 6.82 -3.19
CA ALA A 154 2.71 7.90 -4.13
C ALA A 154 3.45 7.68 -5.47
N VAL A 155 4.69 7.17 -5.43
CA VAL A 155 5.44 6.78 -6.64
C VAL A 155 4.70 5.69 -7.40
N LEU A 156 4.26 4.62 -6.74
CA LEU A 156 3.48 3.56 -7.40
C LEU A 156 2.19 4.12 -8.02
N HIS A 157 1.47 4.98 -7.30
CA HIS A 157 0.26 5.61 -7.84
C HIS A 157 0.54 6.40 -9.12
N LEU A 158 1.60 7.22 -9.14
CA LEU A 158 2.01 7.98 -10.33
C LEU A 158 2.36 7.06 -11.51
N LEU A 159 3.03 5.92 -11.25
CA LEU A 159 3.29 4.92 -12.28
C LEU A 159 2.01 4.26 -12.80
N MET A 160 1.05 3.96 -11.93
CA MET A 160 -0.22 3.34 -12.30
C MET A 160 -1.12 4.26 -13.15
N ILE A 161 -0.96 5.59 -13.03
CA ILE A 161 -1.67 6.58 -13.86
C ILE A 161 -0.82 7.09 -15.05
N GLY A 162 0.35 6.51 -15.31
CA GLY A 162 1.21 6.84 -16.45
C GLY A 162 2.14 8.05 -16.27
N SER A 163 2.18 8.68 -15.09
CA SER A 163 3.02 9.86 -14.81
C SER A 163 4.46 9.48 -14.44
N LEU A 164 5.20 8.90 -15.39
CA LEU A 164 6.56 8.40 -15.17
C LEU A 164 7.54 9.49 -14.70
N ALA A 165 7.49 10.67 -15.30
CA ALA A 165 8.40 11.76 -14.95
C ALA A 165 8.22 12.25 -13.50
N ALA A 166 6.96 12.39 -13.06
CA ALA A 166 6.67 12.75 -11.67
C ALA A 166 7.08 11.64 -10.71
N ALA A 167 6.81 10.38 -11.06
CA ALA A 167 7.22 9.22 -10.28
C ALA A 167 8.75 9.20 -10.06
N ARG A 168 9.54 9.41 -11.12
CA ARG A 168 11.01 9.48 -11.06
C ARG A 168 11.52 10.63 -10.19
N ARG A 169 10.88 11.81 -10.23
CA ARG A 169 11.28 12.94 -9.38
C ARG A 169 11.11 12.65 -7.90
N ILE A 170 9.97 12.07 -7.50
CA ILE A 170 9.72 11.71 -6.10
C ILE A 170 10.63 10.55 -5.68
N ALA A 171 10.80 9.56 -6.55
CA ALA A 171 11.67 8.42 -6.33
C ALA A 171 13.15 8.78 -6.16
N ALA A 172 13.63 9.89 -6.73
CA ALA A 172 15.03 10.28 -6.69
C ALA A 172 15.58 10.52 -5.27
N THR A 173 14.70 10.84 -4.31
CA THR A 173 15.05 11.01 -2.89
C THR A 173 14.85 9.74 -2.07
N LEU A 174 14.43 8.65 -2.71
CA LEU A 174 14.13 7.36 -2.09
C LEU A 174 15.11 6.29 -2.61
N GLY A 175 15.34 5.26 -1.79
CA GLY A 175 16.02 4.04 -2.23
C GLY A 175 15.04 2.86 -2.27
N PRO A 176 15.23 1.85 -3.14
CA PRO A 176 16.21 1.77 -4.24
C PRO A 176 15.90 2.71 -5.41
N ARG A 177 16.75 2.79 -6.44
CA ARG A 177 16.45 3.56 -7.68
C ARG A 177 15.41 2.84 -8.54
N LEU A 178 14.57 3.61 -9.26
CA LEU A 178 13.54 3.05 -10.13
C LEU A 178 14.25 2.45 -11.35
N PRO A 179 14.02 1.18 -11.71
CA PRO A 179 14.60 0.61 -12.91
C PRO A 179 13.87 1.10 -14.16
N ASP A 180 14.48 0.97 -15.34
CA ASP A 180 13.81 1.31 -16.61
C ASP A 180 12.74 0.30 -16.99
N ALA A 181 12.96 -0.97 -16.65
CA ALA A 181 12.00 -2.06 -16.75
C ALA A 181 11.90 -2.81 -15.43
N ALA A 182 10.72 -3.34 -15.13
CA ALA A 182 10.49 -4.11 -13.92
C ALA A 182 9.54 -5.28 -14.17
N ARG A 183 9.69 -6.32 -13.37
CA ARG A 183 8.66 -7.32 -13.15
C ARG A 183 7.80 -6.89 -11.96
N VAL A 184 6.50 -6.79 -12.17
CA VAL A 184 5.54 -6.55 -11.10
C VAL A 184 5.20 -7.88 -10.44
N LEU A 185 5.37 -7.95 -9.13
CA LEU A 185 4.86 -9.05 -8.31
C LEU A 185 3.68 -8.56 -7.48
N VAL A 186 2.61 -9.35 -7.45
CA VAL A 186 1.51 -9.19 -6.49
C VAL A 186 1.59 -10.36 -5.52
N VAL A 187 1.86 -10.06 -4.25
CA VAL A 187 1.95 -11.05 -3.18
C VAL A 187 0.69 -10.95 -2.33
N GLU A 188 -0.14 -11.99 -2.37
CA GLU A 188 -1.25 -12.17 -1.44
C GLU A 188 -0.70 -12.69 -0.12
N CYS A 189 -0.78 -11.85 0.91
CA CYS A 189 -0.25 -12.10 2.24
C CYS A 189 -1.30 -12.75 3.15
N PRO A 190 -0.87 -13.57 4.12
CA PRO A 190 -1.75 -13.99 5.21
C PRO A 190 -2.26 -12.79 6.01
N ALA A 191 -3.44 -12.94 6.63
CA ALA A 191 -4.06 -11.89 7.43
C ALA A 191 -3.12 -11.39 8.54
N GLY A 192 -2.98 -10.07 8.69
CA GLY A 192 -2.14 -9.44 9.71
C GLY A 192 -0.62 -9.51 9.48
N ARG A 193 -0.13 -10.32 8.53
CA ARG A 193 1.33 -10.55 8.34
C ARG A 193 1.97 -9.71 7.25
N ARG A 194 1.24 -8.77 6.64
CA ARG A 194 1.71 -7.97 5.50
C ARG A 194 3.06 -7.27 5.73
N LEU A 195 3.29 -6.71 6.92
CA LEU A 195 4.55 -6.02 7.23
C LEU A 195 5.73 -7.00 7.33
N GLU A 196 5.51 -8.16 7.94
CA GLU A 196 6.50 -9.23 8.04
C GLU A 196 6.87 -9.75 6.63
N VAL A 197 5.86 -10.03 5.80
CA VAL A 197 6.07 -10.48 4.41
C VAL A 197 6.84 -9.42 3.62
N ALA A 198 6.55 -8.13 3.80
CA ALA A 198 7.29 -7.06 3.12
C ALA A 198 8.79 -7.08 3.49
N GLY A 199 9.13 -7.30 4.77
CA GLY A 199 10.53 -7.43 5.20
C GLY A 199 11.23 -8.66 4.62
N GLN A 200 10.52 -9.79 4.51
CA GLN A 200 11.04 -11.00 3.87
C GLN A 200 11.28 -10.80 2.37
N VAL A 201 10.32 -10.20 1.66
CA VAL A 201 10.45 -9.87 0.23
C VAL A 201 11.63 -8.92 0.01
N ASP A 202 11.82 -7.91 0.87
CA ASP A 202 12.95 -6.97 0.79
C ASP A 202 14.30 -7.66 0.99
N SER A 203 14.36 -8.57 1.98
CA SER A 203 15.54 -9.40 2.25
C SER A 203 15.90 -10.28 1.04
N PHE A 204 14.92 -11.00 0.47
CA PHE A 204 15.13 -11.82 -0.73
C PHE A 204 15.53 -11.00 -1.95
N ALA A 205 14.95 -9.81 -2.11
CA ALA A 205 15.29 -8.85 -3.17
C ALA A 205 16.63 -8.14 -2.94
N ARG A 206 17.22 -8.27 -1.73
CA ARG A 206 18.42 -7.57 -1.27
C ARG A 206 18.30 -6.05 -1.38
N GLY A 207 17.15 -5.51 -0.99
CA GLY A 207 16.87 -4.07 -1.04
C GLY A 207 16.74 -3.48 -2.45
N ARG A 208 16.70 -4.30 -3.50
CA ARG A 208 16.57 -3.82 -4.90
C ARG A 208 15.14 -3.64 -5.38
N ALA A 209 14.17 -4.27 -4.73
CA ALA A 209 12.77 -4.22 -5.15
C ALA A 209 12.06 -3.02 -4.53
N TRP A 210 11.18 -2.41 -5.31
CA TRP A 210 10.28 -1.38 -4.81
C TRP A 210 9.03 -2.01 -4.23
N ILE A 211 8.96 -2.14 -2.90
CA ILE A 211 7.86 -2.83 -2.23
C ILE A 211 6.88 -1.82 -1.65
N VAL A 212 5.60 -1.99 -1.97
CA VAL A 212 4.52 -1.09 -1.59
C VAL A 212 3.28 -1.91 -1.21
N PRO A 213 2.62 -1.61 -0.08
CA PRO A 213 1.29 -2.16 0.21
C PRO A 213 0.27 -1.74 -0.85
N CYS A 214 -0.57 -2.68 -1.32
CA CYS A 214 -1.62 -2.32 -2.27
C CYS A 214 -2.66 -1.41 -1.60
N PRO A 215 -2.93 -0.20 -2.13
CA PRO A 215 -3.90 0.73 -1.55
C PRO A 215 -5.35 0.24 -1.72
N VAL A 216 -5.60 -0.59 -2.73
CA VAL A 216 -6.95 -1.10 -3.05
C VAL A 216 -7.26 -2.39 -2.28
N ARG A 217 -6.24 -3.24 -2.03
CA ARG A 217 -6.39 -4.57 -1.42
C ARG A 217 -5.53 -4.73 -0.17
N PRO A 218 -6.11 -4.76 1.04
CA PRO A 218 -5.35 -4.72 2.29
C PRO A 218 -4.44 -5.94 2.47
N GLY A 219 -4.79 -7.10 1.92
CA GLY A 219 -3.98 -8.32 1.98
C GLY A 219 -2.87 -8.41 0.92
N HIS A 220 -2.69 -7.42 0.05
CA HIS A 220 -1.73 -7.52 -1.06
C HIS A 220 -0.51 -6.60 -0.85
N LEU A 221 0.65 -7.08 -1.26
CA LEU A 221 1.85 -6.29 -1.54
C LEU A 221 2.09 -6.25 -3.05
N ILE A 222 2.60 -5.12 -3.53
CA ILE A 222 3.06 -4.92 -4.89
C ILE A 222 4.57 -4.69 -4.82
N ALA A 223 5.35 -5.47 -5.58
CA ALA A 223 6.79 -5.29 -5.69
C ALA A 223 7.19 -5.03 -7.14
N LEU A 224 7.91 -3.95 -7.39
CA LEU A 224 8.59 -3.69 -8.67
C LEU A 224 10.00 -4.25 -8.58
N VAL A 225 10.24 -5.35 -9.27
CA VAL A 225 11.50 -6.09 -9.21
C VAL A 225 12.30 -5.78 -10.46
N PRO A 226 13.51 -5.20 -10.35
CA PRO A 226 14.34 -4.99 -11.52
C PRO A 226 14.73 -6.32 -12.16
N PRO A 227 14.98 -6.35 -13.49
CA PRO A 227 15.53 -7.53 -14.13
C PRO A 227 16.84 -7.97 -13.48
N ASP A 228 17.11 -9.27 -13.55
CA ASP A 228 18.40 -9.77 -13.11
C ASP A 228 19.49 -9.35 -14.09
N PRO A 229 20.66 -8.91 -13.61
CA PRO A 229 21.76 -8.54 -14.49
C PRO A 229 22.21 -9.76 -15.31
N PRO A 230 22.60 -9.56 -16.58
CA PRO A 230 23.05 -10.64 -17.44
C PRO A 230 24.20 -11.41 -16.80
N GLY A 231 24.16 -12.75 -16.90
CA GLY A 231 25.19 -13.63 -16.34
C GLY A 231 25.05 -14.00 -14.86
N ARG A 232 24.00 -13.54 -14.15
CA ARG A 232 23.69 -14.00 -12.78
C ARG A 232 22.31 -14.64 -12.74
N ALA A 233 22.26 -15.98 -12.86
CA ALA A 233 21.05 -16.73 -12.53
C ALA A 233 20.79 -16.62 -11.02
N ARG A 234 19.78 -15.83 -10.65
CA ARG A 234 19.31 -15.76 -9.26
C ARG A 234 18.04 -16.61 -9.10
N PRO A 235 17.80 -17.16 -7.89
CA PRO A 235 16.50 -17.74 -7.60
C PRO A 235 15.44 -16.66 -7.79
N GLN A 236 14.39 -17.01 -8.53
CA GLN A 236 13.33 -16.08 -8.89
C GLN A 236 12.61 -15.65 -7.60
N LEU A 237 12.41 -14.34 -7.40
CA LEU A 237 11.90 -13.81 -6.14
C LEU A 237 10.53 -14.41 -5.77
N GLU A 238 9.67 -14.65 -6.76
CA GLU A 238 8.38 -15.31 -6.59
C GLU A 238 8.50 -16.74 -6.04
N LEU A 239 9.53 -17.50 -6.46
CA LEU A 239 9.80 -18.85 -5.93
C LEU A 239 10.28 -18.78 -4.49
N LEU A 240 11.17 -17.82 -4.17
CA LEU A 240 11.68 -17.63 -2.81
C LEU A 240 10.55 -17.30 -1.85
N VAL A 241 9.68 -16.35 -2.22
CA VAL A 241 8.53 -15.95 -1.42
C VAL A 241 7.56 -17.11 -1.24
N ALA A 242 7.17 -17.80 -2.31
CA ALA A 242 6.24 -18.92 -2.22
C ALA A 242 6.81 -20.12 -1.43
N GLY A 243 8.13 -20.31 -1.41
CA GLY A 243 8.81 -21.37 -0.66
C GLY A 243 9.01 -21.07 0.83
N HIS A 244 9.30 -19.81 1.19
CA HIS A 244 9.71 -19.44 2.55
C HIS A 244 8.65 -18.69 3.35
N VAL A 245 7.60 -18.18 2.70
CA VAL A 245 6.51 -17.47 3.37
C VAL A 245 5.27 -18.37 3.36
N PRO A 246 4.91 -18.98 4.50
CA PRO A 246 3.74 -19.85 4.58
C PRO A 246 2.48 -19.13 4.11
N GLU A 247 1.65 -19.83 3.32
CA GLU A 247 0.36 -19.37 2.82
C GLU A 247 0.37 -18.17 1.87
N ALA A 248 1.53 -17.53 1.65
CA ALA A 248 1.67 -16.49 0.67
C ALA A 248 1.52 -17.06 -0.75
N ARG A 249 0.85 -16.29 -1.60
CA ARG A 249 0.68 -16.62 -3.02
C ARG A 249 1.22 -15.49 -3.87
N VAL A 250 1.89 -15.82 -4.97
CA VAL A 250 2.59 -14.84 -5.78
C VAL A 250 2.18 -14.92 -7.24
N GLY A 251 1.64 -13.82 -7.75
CA GLY A 251 1.49 -13.62 -9.19
C GLY A 251 2.60 -12.71 -9.71
N ALA A 252 3.21 -13.09 -10.83
CA ALA A 252 4.29 -12.33 -11.45
C ALA A 252 3.92 -11.93 -12.87
N SER A 253 4.16 -10.67 -13.24
CA SER A 253 4.02 -10.20 -14.62
C SER A 253 5.17 -10.69 -15.50
N ARG A 254 5.08 -10.37 -16.81
CA ARG A 254 6.28 -10.31 -17.65
C ARG A 254 7.14 -9.11 -17.23
N GLU A 255 8.34 -9.03 -17.74
CA GLU A 255 9.10 -7.78 -17.63
C GLU A 255 8.41 -6.72 -18.48
N VAL A 256 8.13 -5.57 -17.88
CA VAL A 256 7.47 -4.45 -18.55
C VAL A 256 8.30 -3.18 -18.37
N PRO A 257 8.32 -2.28 -19.37
CA PRO A 257 8.81 -0.92 -19.18
C PRO A 257 8.11 -0.25 -17.99
N LEU A 258 8.79 0.65 -17.29
CA LEU A 258 8.22 1.24 -16.07
C LEU A 258 6.95 2.08 -16.34
N HIS A 259 6.79 2.66 -17.54
CA HIS A 259 5.55 3.35 -17.92
C HIS A 259 4.36 2.38 -18.06
N ASP A 260 4.61 1.09 -18.27
CA ASP A 260 3.59 0.03 -18.37
C ASP A 260 3.31 -0.66 -17.03
N THR A 261 3.68 -0.04 -15.90
CA THR A 261 3.47 -0.62 -14.55
C THR A 261 2.02 -1.04 -14.30
N ALA A 262 1.04 -0.28 -14.82
CA ALA A 262 -0.37 -0.63 -14.71
C ALA A 262 -0.70 -1.96 -15.41
N ALA A 263 -0.20 -2.15 -16.64
CA ALA A 263 -0.36 -3.42 -17.36
C ALA A 263 0.38 -4.55 -16.64
N GLY A 264 1.60 -4.29 -16.13
CA GLY A 264 2.35 -5.25 -15.30
C GLY A 264 1.56 -5.68 -14.06
N TYR A 265 0.92 -4.75 -13.35
CA TYR A 265 0.06 -5.07 -12.21
C TYR A 265 -1.10 -5.99 -12.59
N GLU A 266 -1.78 -5.74 -13.71
CA GLU A 266 -2.87 -6.59 -14.18
C GLU A 266 -2.41 -7.99 -14.55
N GLN A 267 -1.29 -8.11 -15.27
CA GLN A 267 -0.65 -9.38 -15.59
C GLN A 267 -0.33 -10.18 -14.32
N ALA A 268 0.31 -9.52 -13.34
CA ALA A 268 0.64 -10.14 -12.06
C ALA A 268 -0.62 -10.54 -11.28
N PHE A 269 -1.70 -9.76 -11.35
CA PHE A 269 -2.96 -10.10 -10.70
C PHE A 269 -3.66 -11.30 -11.36
N HIS A 270 -3.63 -11.41 -12.69
CA HIS A 270 -4.11 -12.59 -13.39
C HIS A 270 -3.30 -13.83 -13.04
N ALA A 271 -1.96 -13.71 -13.00
CA ALA A 271 -1.10 -14.79 -12.56
C ALA A 271 -1.39 -15.19 -11.09
N LEU A 272 -1.69 -14.23 -10.21
CA LEU A 272 -2.09 -14.53 -8.83
C LEU A 272 -3.37 -15.39 -8.75
N ALA A 273 -4.32 -15.20 -9.66
CA ALA A 273 -5.51 -16.06 -9.74
C ALA A 273 -5.14 -17.52 -10.04
N VAL A 274 -4.14 -17.76 -10.89
CA VAL A 274 -3.58 -19.09 -11.14
C VAL A 274 -2.87 -19.62 -9.90
N ALA A 275 -2.02 -18.77 -9.28
CA ALA A 275 -1.24 -19.11 -8.09
C ALA A 275 -2.11 -19.61 -6.93
N ARG A 276 -3.38 -19.15 -6.83
CA ARG A 276 -4.34 -19.62 -5.82
C ARG A 276 -4.76 -21.08 -5.98
N GLY A 277 -4.75 -21.61 -7.20
CA GLY A 277 -5.21 -22.97 -7.52
C GLY A 277 -4.08 -24.00 -7.65
N VAL A 278 -2.82 -23.58 -7.69
CA VAL A 278 -1.68 -24.48 -7.90
C VAL A 278 -0.91 -24.78 -6.60
N PRO A 279 -0.41 -26.00 -6.38
CA PRO A 279 0.34 -26.36 -5.17
C PRO A 279 1.58 -25.50 -4.93
N GLY A 280 2.23 -25.04 -6.01
CA GLY A 280 3.41 -24.18 -5.92
C GLY A 280 3.13 -22.79 -5.32
N ARG A 281 1.87 -22.35 -5.24
CA ARG A 281 1.45 -21.01 -4.76
C ARG A 281 2.08 -19.83 -5.51
N TYR A 282 2.65 -20.07 -6.68
CA TYR A 282 3.13 -19.02 -7.56
C TYR A 282 2.72 -19.29 -9.00
N ALA A 283 2.60 -18.22 -9.79
CA ALA A 283 2.49 -18.32 -11.23
C ALA A 283 3.10 -17.08 -11.89
N ARG A 284 3.56 -17.27 -13.12
CA ARG A 284 4.01 -16.20 -14.00
C ARG A 284 2.99 -16.00 -15.10
N PHE A 285 2.82 -14.75 -15.49
CA PHE A 285 2.00 -14.41 -16.62
C PHE A 285 2.71 -14.83 -17.91
N ASP A 286 2.23 -15.91 -18.51
CA ASP A 286 2.73 -16.48 -19.78
C ASP A 286 1.74 -16.28 -20.93
N ARG A 287 0.46 -15.99 -20.62
CA ARG A 287 -0.62 -15.85 -21.60
C ARG A 287 -0.58 -14.46 -22.22
N HIS A 288 -0.49 -14.42 -23.54
CA HIS A 288 -0.57 -13.17 -24.27
C HIS A 288 -1.98 -12.57 -24.13
N THR A 289 -2.13 -11.50 -23.35
CA THR A 289 -3.17 -10.48 -23.58
C THR A 289 -2.78 -9.69 -24.81
N ASP A 290 -2.70 -10.34 -25.97
CA ASP A 290 -2.26 -9.65 -27.15
C ASP A 290 -3.46 -9.01 -27.82
N LEU A 291 -3.61 -7.72 -27.56
CA LEU A 291 -4.47 -6.87 -28.37
C LEU A 291 -3.85 -6.61 -29.75
N ALA A 292 -2.76 -7.31 -30.14
CA ALA A 292 -2.17 -7.31 -31.47
C ALA A 292 -3.17 -7.23 -32.64
N PRO A 293 -4.29 -7.99 -32.66
CA PRO A 293 -5.27 -7.86 -33.74
C PRO A 293 -5.82 -6.44 -33.93
N PHE A 294 -5.79 -5.64 -32.86
CA PHE A 294 -6.31 -4.27 -32.81
C PHE A 294 -5.20 -3.21 -32.83
N LEU A 295 -3.91 -3.59 -32.73
CA LEU A 295 -2.76 -2.67 -32.67
C LEU A 295 -2.32 -2.15 -34.05
N GLY A 296 -3.28 -1.74 -34.88
CA GLY A 296 -3.03 -1.13 -36.20
C GLY A 296 -3.74 0.21 -36.35
N ASP A 297 -3.48 0.89 -37.46
CA ASP A 297 -3.99 2.25 -37.72
C ASP A 297 -5.50 2.37 -37.55
N ARG A 298 -6.27 1.36 -38.00
CA ARG A 298 -7.73 1.31 -37.81
C ARG A 298 -8.12 1.27 -36.33
N GLY A 299 -7.44 0.46 -35.52
CA GLY A 299 -7.72 0.38 -34.09
C GLY A 299 -7.33 1.65 -33.35
N PHE A 300 -6.18 2.24 -33.71
CA PHE A 300 -5.75 3.52 -33.15
C PHE A 300 -6.68 4.68 -33.54
N ALA A 301 -7.15 4.72 -34.79
CA ALA A 301 -8.10 5.72 -35.26
C ALA A 301 -9.44 5.60 -34.56
N TRP A 302 -9.97 4.38 -34.47
CA TRP A 302 -11.21 4.11 -33.73
C TRP A 302 -11.09 4.54 -32.27
N ALA A 303 -9.99 4.16 -31.59
CA ALA A 303 -9.77 4.53 -30.20
C ALA A 303 -9.64 6.05 -30.01
N ALA A 304 -8.94 6.73 -30.94
CA ALA A 304 -8.81 8.18 -30.95
C ALA A 304 -10.17 8.88 -31.14
N GLY A 305 -11.00 8.41 -32.08
CA GLY A 305 -12.34 8.92 -32.30
C GLY A 305 -13.26 8.65 -31.10
N PHE A 306 -13.22 7.44 -30.54
CA PHE A 306 -14.00 7.04 -29.38
C PHE A 306 -13.69 7.90 -28.15
N LEU A 307 -12.41 8.18 -27.88
CA LEU A 307 -11.99 8.98 -26.73
C LEU A 307 -11.94 10.48 -27.01
N ALA A 308 -12.18 10.92 -28.25
CA ALA A 308 -12.11 12.33 -28.64
C ALA A 308 -12.97 13.23 -27.73
N PRO A 309 -14.23 12.89 -27.38
CA PRO A 309 -15.04 13.73 -26.50
C PRO A 309 -14.41 13.98 -25.13
N CYS A 310 -13.69 12.99 -24.57
CA CYS A 310 -12.96 13.15 -23.32
C CYS A 310 -11.66 13.94 -23.50
N LEU A 311 -10.92 13.69 -24.59
CA LEU A 311 -9.64 14.34 -24.89
C LEU A 311 -9.81 15.84 -25.19
N THR A 312 -10.91 16.23 -25.82
CA THR A 312 -11.22 17.62 -26.13
C THR A 312 -12.09 18.30 -25.06
N HIS A 313 -12.42 17.60 -23.97
CA HIS A 313 -13.25 18.14 -22.92
C HIS A 313 -12.54 19.30 -22.20
N VAL A 314 -13.19 20.45 -22.18
CA VAL A 314 -12.75 21.62 -21.40
C VAL A 314 -13.66 21.78 -20.19
N PRO A 315 -13.13 21.68 -18.96
CA PRO A 315 -13.94 21.81 -17.76
C PRO A 315 -14.51 23.23 -17.62
N ALA A 316 -15.78 23.33 -17.25
CA ALA A 316 -16.47 24.62 -17.09
C ALA A 316 -15.89 25.45 -15.92
N ARG A 317 -15.41 24.78 -14.87
CA ARG A 317 -14.73 25.40 -13.73
C ARG A 317 -13.37 24.77 -13.52
N ARG A 318 -12.43 25.53 -12.96
CA ARG A 318 -11.07 25.02 -12.63
C ARG A 318 -11.09 23.81 -11.69
N ALA A 319 -12.11 23.67 -10.86
CA ALA A 319 -12.25 22.55 -9.93
C ALA A 319 -12.88 21.29 -10.56
N ASP A 320 -13.44 21.41 -11.77
CA ASP A 320 -14.04 20.30 -12.51
C ASP A 320 -12.94 19.48 -13.20
N PRO A 321 -13.15 18.17 -13.40
CA PRO A 321 -12.11 17.28 -13.93
C PRO A 321 -11.80 17.60 -15.40
N GLY A 322 -10.51 17.79 -15.71
CA GLY A 322 -10.03 17.87 -17.09
C GLY A 322 -9.88 16.51 -17.77
N ALA A 323 -9.48 16.51 -19.05
CA ALA A 323 -9.30 15.31 -19.87
C ALA A 323 -8.43 14.23 -19.20
N GLU A 324 -7.26 14.60 -18.68
CA GLU A 324 -6.35 13.66 -18.01
C GLU A 324 -7.00 13.01 -16.78
N GLU A 325 -7.72 13.79 -15.97
CA GLU A 325 -8.40 13.29 -14.79
C GLU A 325 -9.56 12.34 -15.13
N LEU A 326 -10.28 12.64 -16.21
CA LEU A 326 -11.36 11.79 -16.71
C LEU A 326 -10.83 10.45 -17.23
N LEU A 327 -9.78 10.47 -18.06
CA LEU A 327 -9.16 9.23 -18.57
C LEU A 327 -8.53 8.40 -17.44
N ALA A 328 -7.86 9.04 -16.47
CA ALA A 328 -7.36 8.36 -15.29
C ALA A 328 -8.50 7.74 -14.47
N THR A 329 -9.64 8.44 -14.38
CA THR A 329 -10.84 7.94 -13.69
C THR A 329 -11.43 6.73 -14.40
N LEU A 330 -11.60 6.81 -15.72
CA LEU A 330 -12.11 5.71 -16.54
C LEU A 330 -11.22 4.48 -16.45
N ASN A 331 -9.90 4.64 -16.63
CA ASN A 331 -8.94 3.53 -16.51
C ASN A 331 -8.99 2.88 -15.12
N SER A 332 -9.03 3.70 -14.07
CA SER A 332 -9.11 3.24 -12.69
C SER A 332 -10.42 2.49 -12.40
N TRP A 333 -11.56 3.00 -12.88
CA TRP A 333 -12.87 2.36 -12.75
C TRP A 333 -12.91 1.01 -13.45
N LEU A 334 -12.46 0.93 -14.70
CA LEU A 334 -12.46 -0.33 -15.45
C LEU A 334 -11.50 -1.36 -14.83
N THR A 335 -10.42 -0.91 -14.20
CA THR A 335 -9.42 -1.79 -13.59
C THR A 335 -9.80 -2.25 -12.18
N PHE A 336 -10.44 -1.39 -11.37
CA PHE A 336 -10.65 -1.60 -9.93
C PHE A 336 -12.10 -1.51 -9.48
N ASP A 337 -13.04 -1.21 -10.36
CA ASP A 337 -14.45 -0.97 -10.04
C ASP A 337 -14.57 0.07 -8.90
N THR A 338 -15.38 -0.15 -7.88
CA THR A 338 -15.52 0.71 -6.69
C THR A 338 -14.20 0.98 -5.96
N GLY A 339 -13.20 0.11 -6.13
CA GLY A 339 -11.83 0.30 -5.65
C GLY A 339 -11.11 1.51 -6.28
N ALA A 340 -11.62 2.06 -7.38
CA ALA A 340 -11.07 3.23 -8.05
C ALA A 340 -10.98 4.46 -7.14
N SER A 341 -11.91 4.61 -6.18
CA SER A 341 -11.88 5.70 -5.19
C SER A 341 -10.62 5.67 -4.33
N ARG A 342 -10.24 4.47 -3.85
CA ARG A 342 -8.98 4.25 -3.11
C ARG A 342 -7.77 4.41 -4.01
N HIS A 343 -7.84 3.91 -5.24
CA HIS A 343 -6.74 4.02 -6.19
C HIS A 343 -6.44 5.48 -6.54
N LEU A 344 -7.45 6.29 -6.83
CA LEU A 344 -7.34 7.71 -7.19
C LEU A 344 -7.22 8.64 -5.98
N LYS A 345 -7.35 8.11 -4.75
CA LYS A 345 -7.36 8.89 -3.50
C LYS A 345 -8.42 9.99 -3.50
N ILE A 346 -9.58 9.70 -4.06
CA ILE A 346 -10.75 10.60 -4.10
C ILE A 346 -11.91 10.03 -3.30
N HIS A 347 -12.84 10.90 -2.89
CA HIS A 347 -14.07 10.47 -2.25
C HIS A 347 -14.98 9.74 -3.24
N ARG A 348 -15.79 8.79 -2.76
CA ARG A 348 -16.74 8.01 -3.59
C ARG A 348 -17.71 8.90 -4.39
N ASN A 349 -18.16 10.02 -3.82
CA ASN A 349 -19.07 10.94 -4.50
C ASN A 349 -18.38 11.66 -5.67
N THR A 350 -17.09 11.99 -5.52
CA THR A 350 -16.28 12.57 -6.60
C THR A 350 -16.11 11.56 -7.72
N LEU A 351 -15.84 10.29 -7.39
CA LEU A 351 -15.81 9.21 -8.37
C LEU A 351 -17.14 9.12 -9.14
N SER A 352 -18.28 9.04 -8.44
CA SER A 352 -19.59 8.97 -9.08
C SER A 352 -19.91 10.19 -9.95
N ALA A 353 -19.48 11.39 -9.55
CA ALA A 353 -19.66 12.60 -10.35
C ALA A 353 -18.83 12.54 -11.64
N ARG A 354 -17.57 12.11 -11.56
CA ARG A 354 -16.70 11.93 -12.74
C ARG A 354 -17.21 10.85 -13.68
N LEU A 355 -17.73 9.75 -13.15
CA LEU A 355 -18.34 8.69 -13.95
C LEU A 355 -19.57 9.18 -14.72
N ARG A 356 -20.43 10.00 -14.12
CA ARG A 356 -21.54 10.63 -14.83
C ARG A 356 -21.09 11.52 -15.99
N VAL A 357 -20.02 12.31 -15.79
CA VAL A 357 -19.44 13.11 -16.87
C VAL A 357 -18.89 12.21 -17.99
N LEU A 358 -18.27 11.07 -17.65
CA LEU A 358 -17.81 10.10 -18.64
C LEU A 358 -18.95 9.42 -19.40
N ASP A 359 -20.02 9.02 -18.70
CA ASP A 359 -21.24 8.46 -19.30
C ASP A 359 -21.83 9.46 -20.31
N ASP A 360 -21.97 10.72 -19.92
CA ASP A 360 -22.52 11.79 -20.76
C ASP A 360 -21.63 12.10 -21.98
N LEU A 361 -20.31 12.21 -21.78
CA LEU A 361 -19.37 12.55 -22.86
C LEU A 361 -19.21 11.43 -23.89
N LEU A 362 -19.22 10.18 -23.44
CA LEU A 362 -19.02 9.01 -24.31
C LEU A 362 -20.33 8.41 -24.80
N GLY A 363 -21.48 8.85 -24.27
CA GLY A 363 -22.78 8.26 -24.55
C GLY A 363 -22.89 6.81 -24.10
N LEU A 364 -22.30 6.49 -22.94
CA LEU A 364 -22.20 5.14 -22.39
C LEU A 364 -23.01 4.98 -21.10
N ASP A 365 -23.32 3.73 -20.76
CA ASP A 365 -23.69 3.34 -19.41
C ASP A 365 -22.55 2.48 -18.82
N LEU A 366 -21.66 3.10 -18.05
CA LEU A 366 -20.52 2.42 -17.42
C LEU A 366 -20.93 1.42 -16.33
N THR A 367 -22.22 1.17 -16.09
CA THR A 367 -22.71 0.02 -15.32
C THR A 367 -22.83 -1.25 -16.17
N ARG A 368 -22.89 -1.12 -17.49
CA ARG A 368 -23.00 -2.24 -18.44
C ARG A 368 -21.64 -2.75 -18.88
N VAL A 369 -21.50 -4.08 -18.93
CA VAL A 369 -20.21 -4.68 -19.30
C VAL A 369 -19.85 -4.41 -20.77
N ALA A 370 -20.83 -4.26 -21.65
CA ALA A 370 -20.61 -3.95 -23.06
C ALA A 370 -19.89 -2.61 -23.24
N ASP A 371 -20.43 -1.56 -22.62
CA ASP A 371 -19.92 -0.20 -22.69
C ASP A 371 -18.56 -0.08 -22.00
N GLN A 372 -18.41 -0.74 -20.84
CA GLN A 372 -17.12 -0.88 -20.17
C GLN A 372 -16.07 -1.55 -21.07
N SER A 373 -16.45 -2.56 -21.87
CA SER A 373 -15.52 -3.31 -22.72
C SER A 373 -15.05 -2.49 -23.92
N ALA A 374 -15.95 -1.71 -24.52
CA ALA A 374 -15.60 -0.75 -25.57
C ALA A 374 -14.63 0.32 -25.03
N ALA A 375 -14.98 0.95 -23.91
CA ALA A 375 -14.14 1.95 -23.24
C ALA A 375 -12.78 1.38 -22.83
N TRP A 376 -12.76 0.15 -22.33
CA TRP A 376 -11.53 -0.56 -21.97
C TRP A 376 -10.62 -0.77 -23.19
N LEU A 377 -11.16 -1.26 -24.31
CA LEU A 377 -10.36 -1.46 -25.54
C LEU A 377 -9.82 -0.12 -26.06
N ALA A 378 -10.65 0.92 -26.11
CA ALA A 378 -10.25 2.25 -26.56
C ALA A 378 -9.09 2.80 -25.73
N LEU A 379 -9.16 2.70 -24.38
CA LEU A 379 -8.08 3.11 -23.50
C LEU A 379 -6.79 2.32 -23.73
N ARG A 380 -6.88 1.00 -23.94
CA ARG A 380 -5.69 0.17 -24.19
C ARG A 380 -4.99 0.55 -25.49
N LEU A 381 -5.76 0.76 -26.55
CA LEU A 381 -5.23 1.18 -27.85
C LEU A 381 -4.67 2.59 -27.80
N HIS A 382 -5.29 3.50 -27.05
CA HIS A 382 -4.79 4.85 -26.84
C HIS A 382 -3.42 4.84 -26.14
N VAL A 383 -3.25 4.04 -25.08
CA VAL A 383 -1.99 3.92 -24.35
C VAL A 383 -0.92 3.21 -25.17
N ALA A 384 -1.29 2.20 -25.96
CA ALA A 384 -0.35 1.43 -26.77
C ALA A 384 0.12 2.16 -28.03
N ARG A 385 -0.47 3.31 -28.38
CA ARG A 385 -0.13 4.05 -29.59
C ARG A 385 1.30 4.62 -29.49
N PRO A 386 2.20 4.34 -30.45
CA PRO A 386 3.54 4.93 -30.47
C PRO A 386 3.49 6.46 -30.56
N HIS A 387 4.34 7.16 -29.81
CA HIS A 387 4.51 8.62 -29.92
C HIS A 387 5.86 8.97 -30.59
N PRO A 388 5.93 9.91 -31.55
CA PRO A 388 4.86 10.71 -32.16
C PRO A 388 4.38 10.08 -33.48
N ALA A 389 3.41 9.16 -33.43
CA ALA A 389 2.79 8.69 -34.66
C ALA A 389 1.95 9.81 -35.30
N ALA A 390 2.10 10.01 -36.61
CA ALA A 390 1.17 10.82 -37.40
C ALA A 390 -0.28 10.38 -37.15
N PRO A 391 -1.27 11.29 -37.28
CA PRO A 391 -2.67 10.86 -37.28
C PRO A 391 -2.86 9.77 -38.34
N PRO A 392 -3.49 8.63 -37.98
CA PRO A 392 -3.68 7.53 -38.91
C PRO A 392 -4.47 8.03 -40.12
N ASP A 393 -3.96 7.74 -41.32
CA ASP A 393 -4.59 8.08 -42.60
C ASP A 393 -5.72 7.08 -42.87
N VAL A 394 -6.89 7.34 -42.29
CA VAL A 394 -8.12 6.56 -42.52
C VAL A 394 -9.29 7.51 -42.72
N ASP A 395 -10.02 7.31 -43.82
CA ASP A 395 -11.12 8.16 -44.25
C ASP A 395 -12.24 8.29 -43.20
N GLU A 396 -12.57 7.20 -42.49
CA GLU A 396 -13.48 7.22 -41.33
C GLU A 396 -13.10 6.16 -40.29
N PRO A 397 -13.13 6.49 -38.98
CA PRO A 397 -12.99 5.49 -37.93
C PRO A 397 -14.24 4.59 -37.89
N GLY A 398 -14.12 3.37 -38.41
CA GLY A 398 -15.19 2.37 -38.41
C GLY A 398 -15.71 2.03 -37.00
N ALA A 399 -16.86 1.37 -36.91
CA ALA A 399 -17.46 1.01 -35.64
C ALA A 399 -16.67 -0.10 -34.93
N LEU A 400 -16.89 -0.28 -33.61
CA LEU A 400 -16.30 -1.39 -32.86
C LEU A 400 -16.62 -2.76 -33.51
N GLY A 401 -17.82 -2.90 -34.10
CA GLY A 401 -18.22 -4.09 -34.83
C GLY A 401 -17.28 -4.43 -35.99
N ASP A 402 -16.79 -3.43 -36.71
CA ASP A 402 -15.90 -3.61 -37.86
C ASP A 402 -14.52 -4.10 -37.42
N LEU A 403 -14.01 -3.59 -36.29
CA LEU A 403 -12.76 -4.08 -35.70
C LEU A 403 -12.88 -5.55 -35.25
N LEU A 404 -13.99 -5.89 -34.61
CA LEU A 404 -14.25 -7.25 -34.11
C LEU A 404 -14.54 -8.26 -35.23
N ALA A 405 -15.00 -7.80 -36.40
CA ALA A 405 -15.28 -8.64 -37.56
C ALA A 405 -14.02 -9.03 -38.35
N THR A 406 -12.86 -8.43 -38.05
CA THR A 406 -11.60 -8.78 -38.73
C THR A 406 -11.20 -10.23 -38.46
N GLU A 407 -10.57 -10.89 -39.44
CA GLU A 407 -10.10 -12.28 -39.28
C GLU A 407 -9.14 -12.43 -38.08
N ALA A 408 -8.21 -11.48 -37.92
CA ALA A 408 -7.29 -11.45 -36.79
C ALA A 408 -8.02 -11.39 -35.44
N ALA A 409 -9.07 -10.56 -35.33
CA ALA A 409 -9.89 -10.48 -34.12
C ALA A 409 -10.66 -11.78 -33.86
N VAL A 410 -11.20 -12.44 -34.90
CA VAL A 410 -11.88 -13.73 -34.75
C VAL A 410 -10.90 -14.83 -34.31
N VAL A 411 -9.69 -14.88 -34.86
CA VAL A 411 -8.64 -15.84 -34.46
C VAL A 411 -8.23 -15.62 -33.00
N TRP A 412 -8.00 -14.37 -32.62
CA TRP A 412 -7.73 -14.00 -31.22
C TRP A 412 -8.86 -14.41 -30.29
N ALA A 413 -10.11 -14.11 -30.66
CA ALA A 413 -11.28 -14.45 -29.86
C ALA A 413 -11.39 -15.96 -29.63
N ARG A 414 -11.18 -16.78 -30.68
CA ARG A 414 -11.13 -18.25 -30.58
C ARG A 414 -10.03 -18.69 -29.62
N SER A 415 -8.84 -18.11 -29.73
CA SER A 415 -7.71 -18.43 -28.84
C SER A 415 -8.02 -18.11 -27.37
N LEU A 416 -8.66 -16.97 -27.10
CA LEU A 416 -9.02 -16.55 -25.73
C LEU A 416 -10.05 -17.48 -25.08
N VAL A 417 -11.08 -17.90 -25.83
CA VAL A 417 -12.17 -18.74 -25.28
C VAL A 417 -11.83 -20.24 -25.29
N ARG A 418 -10.81 -20.65 -26.06
CA ARG A 418 -10.40 -22.05 -26.21
C ARG A 418 -10.19 -22.78 -24.86
N PRO A 419 -9.48 -22.23 -23.87
CA PRO A 419 -9.30 -22.91 -22.58
C PRO A 419 -10.62 -23.23 -21.87
N VAL A 420 -11.66 -22.40 -22.03
CA VAL A 420 -12.97 -22.64 -21.43
C VAL A 420 -13.71 -23.77 -22.13
N ARG A 421 -13.59 -23.85 -23.45
CA ARG A 421 -14.23 -24.89 -24.28
C ARG A 421 -13.58 -26.25 -24.08
N GLU A 422 -12.26 -26.27 -23.97
CA GLU A 422 -11.47 -27.51 -23.84
C GLU A 422 -11.38 -28.03 -22.41
N ALA A 423 -11.75 -27.23 -21.39
CA ALA A 423 -11.67 -27.65 -19.99
C ALA A 423 -12.64 -28.78 -19.59
N GLY A 424 -13.53 -29.23 -20.48
CA GLY A 424 -14.51 -30.28 -20.20
C GLY A 424 -15.50 -29.91 -19.09
N LEU A 425 -15.65 -28.63 -18.79
CA LEU A 425 -16.52 -28.12 -17.73
C LEU A 425 -17.97 -28.01 -18.22
N PRO A 426 -18.94 -28.75 -17.62
CA PRO A 426 -20.33 -28.68 -18.04
C PRO A 426 -20.88 -27.25 -17.95
N ALA A 427 -21.54 -26.80 -19.03
CA ALA A 427 -22.17 -25.48 -19.14
C ALA A 427 -21.23 -24.29 -18.87
N ALA A 428 -19.90 -24.42 -19.00
CA ALA A 428 -18.97 -23.33 -18.75
C ALA A 428 -19.17 -22.13 -19.67
N THR A 429 -19.25 -22.39 -20.99
CA THR A 429 -19.52 -21.34 -21.99
C THR A 429 -20.87 -20.68 -21.79
N GLU A 430 -21.91 -21.46 -21.48
CA GLU A 430 -23.24 -20.93 -21.16
C GLU A 430 -23.22 -20.05 -19.90
N THR A 431 -22.53 -20.51 -18.85
CA THR A 431 -22.39 -19.75 -17.60
C THR A 431 -21.70 -18.40 -17.84
N VAL A 432 -20.63 -18.37 -18.65
CA VAL A 432 -19.93 -17.12 -19.00
C VAL A 432 -20.83 -16.19 -19.80
N ARG A 433 -21.54 -16.72 -20.82
CA ARG A 433 -22.46 -15.90 -21.64
C ARG A 433 -23.59 -15.32 -20.80
N ALA A 434 -24.22 -16.13 -19.94
CA ALA A 434 -25.27 -15.67 -19.03
C ALA A 434 -24.74 -14.61 -18.06
N TRP A 435 -23.52 -14.79 -17.56
CA TRP A 435 -22.87 -13.83 -16.66
C TRP A 435 -22.58 -12.50 -17.32
N LEU A 436 -22.06 -12.51 -18.55
CA LEU A 436 -21.79 -11.29 -19.31
C LEU A 436 -23.08 -10.58 -19.74
N ARG A 437 -24.12 -11.31 -20.17
CA ARG A 437 -25.44 -10.72 -20.45
C ARG A 437 -26.11 -10.11 -19.23
N ALA A 438 -25.77 -10.58 -18.04
CA ALA A 438 -26.24 -10.06 -16.76
C ALA A 438 -25.36 -8.91 -16.22
N ASP A 439 -24.49 -8.30 -17.03
CA ASP A 439 -23.55 -7.25 -16.63
C ASP A 439 -22.66 -7.68 -15.46
N THR A 440 -22.26 -8.94 -15.45
CA THR A 440 -21.46 -9.57 -14.40
C THR A 440 -22.12 -9.69 -13.01
N ARG A 441 -23.43 -9.45 -12.92
CA ARG A 441 -24.20 -9.58 -11.66
C ARG A 441 -24.50 -11.04 -11.35
N LEU A 442 -23.91 -11.55 -10.26
CA LEU A 442 -24.02 -12.96 -9.86
C LEU A 442 -25.46 -13.42 -9.58
N SER A 443 -26.28 -12.59 -8.95
CA SER A 443 -27.68 -12.92 -8.65
C SER A 443 -28.50 -13.09 -9.92
N THR A 444 -28.43 -12.12 -10.83
CA THR A 444 -29.11 -12.16 -12.13
C THR A 444 -28.63 -13.33 -12.99
N THR A 445 -27.33 -13.62 -12.97
CA THR A 445 -26.73 -14.79 -13.66
C THR A 445 -27.31 -16.09 -13.14
N ALA A 446 -27.38 -16.24 -11.82
CA ALA A 446 -27.91 -17.43 -11.16
C ALA A 446 -29.39 -17.64 -11.50
N SER A 447 -30.20 -16.58 -11.46
CA SER A 447 -31.60 -16.63 -11.89
C SER A 447 -31.75 -17.05 -13.35
N ALA A 448 -30.95 -16.48 -14.26
CA ALA A 448 -30.99 -16.83 -15.69
C ALA A 448 -30.58 -18.28 -15.98
N LEU A 449 -29.71 -18.86 -15.15
CA LEU A 449 -29.26 -20.24 -15.26
C LEU A 449 -30.10 -21.24 -14.46
N GLY A 450 -31.11 -20.79 -13.70
CA GLY A 450 -31.91 -21.64 -12.82
C GLY A 450 -31.12 -22.30 -11.69
N ILE A 451 -30.06 -21.65 -11.19
CA ILE A 451 -29.18 -22.17 -10.11
C ILE A 451 -29.05 -21.17 -8.97
N SER A 452 -28.43 -21.58 -7.86
CA SER A 452 -28.12 -20.67 -6.77
C SER A 452 -26.91 -19.77 -7.06
N ALA A 453 -26.86 -18.57 -6.47
CA ALA A 453 -25.71 -17.66 -6.62
C ALA A 453 -24.35 -18.27 -6.19
N PRO A 454 -24.26 -19.07 -5.10
CA PRO A 454 -23.04 -19.81 -4.79
C PRO A 454 -22.65 -20.83 -5.87
N ALA A 455 -23.62 -21.50 -6.51
CA ALA A 455 -23.35 -22.44 -7.59
C ALA A 455 -22.83 -21.71 -8.85
N ALA A 456 -23.43 -20.58 -9.22
CA ALA A 456 -22.95 -19.73 -10.32
C ALA A 456 -21.52 -19.25 -10.05
N ARG A 457 -21.24 -18.76 -8.84
CA ARG A 457 -19.88 -18.36 -8.41
C ARG A 457 -18.90 -19.54 -8.52
N LYS A 458 -19.25 -20.72 -8.02
CA LYS A 458 -18.41 -21.92 -8.11
C LYS A 458 -18.08 -22.29 -9.55
N ARG A 459 -19.06 -22.21 -10.48
CA ARG A 459 -18.83 -22.44 -11.90
C ARG A 459 -17.88 -21.39 -12.49
N LEU A 460 -18.08 -20.11 -12.20
CA LEU A 460 -17.21 -19.02 -12.66
C LEU A 460 -15.78 -19.13 -12.10
N THR A 461 -15.60 -19.57 -10.85
CA THR A 461 -14.27 -19.86 -10.29
C THR A 461 -13.55 -20.98 -11.06
N ARG A 462 -14.27 -22.04 -11.47
CA ARG A 462 -13.68 -23.08 -12.33
C ARG A 462 -13.28 -22.54 -13.70
N VAL A 463 -14.09 -21.65 -14.27
CA VAL A 463 -13.75 -20.96 -15.52
C VAL A 463 -12.53 -20.05 -15.35
N GLU A 464 -12.42 -19.32 -14.25
CA GLU A 464 -11.25 -18.51 -13.88
C GLU A 464 -9.96 -19.35 -13.89
N HIS A 465 -10.01 -20.54 -13.29
CA HIS A 465 -8.88 -21.48 -13.29
C HIS A 465 -8.54 -21.99 -14.69
N ALA A 466 -9.53 -22.36 -15.51
CA ALA A 466 -9.30 -22.81 -16.89
C ALA A 466 -8.68 -21.68 -17.76
N LEU A 467 -9.20 -20.46 -17.62
CA LEU A 467 -8.69 -19.27 -18.31
C LEU A 467 -7.30 -18.87 -17.83
N GLY A 468 -6.90 -19.28 -16.64
CA GLY A 468 -5.65 -18.85 -16.03
C GLY A 468 -5.60 -17.33 -15.80
N ARG A 469 -6.76 -16.69 -15.63
CA ARG A 469 -6.88 -15.23 -15.53
C ARG A 469 -8.03 -14.90 -14.58
N SER A 470 -7.80 -13.92 -13.71
CA SER A 470 -8.84 -13.40 -12.80
C SER A 470 -10.10 -13.01 -13.57
N LEU A 471 -11.25 -13.48 -13.09
CA LEU A 471 -12.58 -13.28 -13.68
C LEU A 471 -13.50 -12.60 -12.68
N LEU A 472 -13.54 -13.10 -11.43
CA LEU A 472 -14.45 -12.60 -10.39
C LEU A 472 -13.88 -11.43 -9.59
N HIS A 473 -12.59 -11.15 -9.71
CA HIS A 473 -11.90 -10.09 -8.98
C HIS A 473 -11.27 -9.10 -9.97
N SER A 474 -11.37 -7.81 -9.70
CA SER A 474 -10.71 -6.79 -10.53
C SER A 474 -9.21 -6.67 -10.22
N PRO A 475 -8.31 -6.56 -11.20
CA PRO A 475 -8.56 -6.55 -12.64
C PRO A 475 -9.08 -7.87 -13.20
N SER A 476 -10.07 -7.80 -14.09
CA SER A 476 -10.84 -8.96 -14.59
C SER A 476 -10.75 -9.08 -16.11
N VAL A 477 -10.65 -10.31 -16.61
CA VAL A 477 -10.68 -10.65 -18.05
C VAL A 477 -12.07 -10.48 -18.68
N ARG A 478 -13.07 -10.01 -17.92
CA ARG A 478 -14.46 -9.85 -18.38
C ARG A 478 -14.59 -9.01 -19.67
N HIS A 479 -13.79 -7.95 -19.80
CA HIS A 479 -13.86 -7.05 -20.96
C HIS A 479 -13.40 -7.76 -22.23
N GLU A 480 -12.27 -8.47 -22.14
CA GLU A 480 -11.73 -9.26 -23.24
C GLU A 480 -12.65 -10.42 -23.61
N LEU A 481 -13.25 -11.10 -22.62
CA LEU A 481 -14.23 -12.16 -22.89
C LEU A 481 -15.48 -11.63 -23.59
N TRP A 482 -15.96 -10.45 -23.21
CA TRP A 482 -17.10 -9.82 -23.87
C TRP A 482 -16.76 -9.50 -25.33
N LEU A 483 -15.60 -8.86 -25.58
CA LEU A 483 -15.12 -8.53 -26.93
C LEU A 483 -14.94 -9.79 -27.78
N ALA A 484 -14.33 -10.84 -27.22
CA ALA A 484 -14.11 -12.10 -27.93
C ALA A 484 -15.43 -12.79 -28.27
N LEU A 485 -16.35 -12.92 -27.32
CA LEU A 485 -17.64 -13.56 -27.61
C LEU A 485 -18.48 -12.74 -28.58
N ARG A 486 -18.37 -11.41 -28.57
CA ARG A 486 -19.00 -10.56 -29.61
C ARG A 486 -18.37 -10.78 -30.99
N ALA A 487 -17.04 -10.85 -31.09
CA ALA A 487 -16.34 -11.17 -32.34
C ALA A 487 -16.75 -12.54 -32.91
N LEU A 488 -17.10 -13.49 -32.04
CA LEU A 488 -17.60 -14.82 -32.42
C LEU A 488 -19.12 -14.87 -32.70
N GLY A 489 -19.85 -13.76 -32.54
CA GLY A 489 -21.30 -13.73 -32.69
C GLY A 489 -22.07 -14.47 -31.60
N GLU A 490 -21.47 -14.65 -30.41
CA GLU A 490 -22.02 -15.44 -29.31
C GLU A 490 -22.66 -14.59 -28.19
N LEU A 491 -22.58 -13.26 -28.31
CA LEU A 491 -23.22 -12.28 -27.43
C LEU A 491 -24.13 -11.33 -28.19
#